data_AF-G8HT83-F1
#
_entry.id   AF-G8HT83-F1
#
_cell.length_a   1.000
_cell.length_b   1.000
_cell.length_c   1.000
_cell.angle_alpha   90.00
_cell.angle_beta   90.00
_cell.angle_gamma   90.00
#
_symmetry.space_group_name_H-M   'P 1'
#
loop_
_entity.id
_entity.type
_entity.pdbx_description
1 polymer ?
#
loop_
_entity_poly.entity_id
_entity_poly.type
_entity_poly.pdbx_seq_one_letter_code
_entity_poly.pdbx_strand_id
1 'polypeptide(L)' 'DETPLLYSLVFGEGVVNDATSVVLLKAIQNFDLSHIDLNTGFHLIGNFFYLFTASTVLGVLAGLLSAFIIKKLYFG' A
#
# COMPACT_ATOMS: atom_id res chain seq x y z
N ASP A 1 9.83 4.06 31.54
CA ASP A 1 8.80 4.71 30.69
C ASP A 1 9.38 5.33 29.41
N GLU A 2 10.24 4.61 28.70
CA GLU A 2 10.94 5.13 27.52
C GLU A 2 11.02 3.95 26.54
N THR A 3 10.27 3.86 25.45
CA THR A 3 10.25 4.79 24.32
C THR A 3 9.04 4.44 23.42
N PRO A 4 7.86 5.07 23.61
CA PRO A 4 6.69 4.79 22.78
C PRO A 4 6.94 5.06 21.28
N LEU A 5 7.91 5.93 20.98
CA LEU A 5 8.31 6.28 19.62
C LEU A 5 8.97 5.11 18.85
N LEU A 6 9.86 4.34 19.50
CA LEU A 6 10.56 3.22 18.85
C LEU A 6 9.62 2.05 18.55
N TYR A 7 8.68 1.78 19.47
CA TYR A 7 7.67 0.75 19.27
C TYR A 7 6.72 1.11 18.12
N SER A 8 6.18 2.33 18.09
CA SER A 8 5.31 2.80 17.00
C SER A 8 6.04 2.86 15.65
N LEU A 9 7.34 3.19 15.66
CA LEU A 9 8.16 3.23 14.46
C LEU A 9 8.41 1.83 13.88
N VAL A 10 8.84 0.87 14.71
CA VAL A 10 9.07 -0.53 14.28
C VAL A 10 7.76 -1.18 13.83
N PHE A 11 6.65 -0.88 14.51
CA PHE A 11 5.34 -1.36 14.08
C PHE A 11 4.93 -0.76 12.73
N GLY A 12 5.10 0.56 12.56
CA GLY A 12 4.81 1.23 11.30
C GLY A 12 5.69 0.73 10.16
N GLU A 13 6.98 0.56 10.39
CA GLU A 13 7.93 0.00 9.42
C GLU A 13 7.52 -1.42 9.01
N GLY A 14 7.22 -2.31 9.98
CA GLY A 14 6.83 -3.69 9.71
C GLY A 14 5.55 -3.78 8.87
N VAL A 15 4.53 -2.99 9.19
CA VAL A 15 3.25 -2.97 8.45
C VAL A 15 3.44 -2.41 7.04
N VAL A 16 4.22 -1.33 6.89
CA VAL A 16 4.51 -0.73 5.58
C VAL A 16 5.36 -1.67 4.73
N ASN A 17 6.34 -2.35 5.34
CA ASN A 17 7.20 -3.31 4.66
C ASN A 17 6.41 -4.54 4.18
N ASP A 18 5.47 -5.04 4.97
CA ASP A 18 4.59 -6.15 4.57
C ASP A 18 3.72 -5.76 3.36
N ALA A 19 3.06 -4.60 3.43
CA ALA A 19 2.25 -4.10 2.32
C ALA A 19 3.08 -3.86 1.04
N THR A 20 4.28 -3.29 1.18
CA THR A 20 5.17 -2.97 0.05
C THR A 20 5.73 -4.24 -0.60
N SER A 21 6.16 -5.21 0.21
CA SER A 21 6.75 -6.47 -0.27
C SER A 21 5.73 -7.32 -1.02
N VAL A 22 4.47 -7.35 -0.58
CA VAL A 22 3.38 -8.04 -1.29
C VAL A 22 3.14 -7.40 -2.68
N VAL A 23 3.12 -6.07 -2.76
CA VAL A 23 2.89 -5.36 -4.04
C VAL A 23 4.09 -5.52 -4.98
N LEU A 24 5.32 -5.43 -4.45
CA LEU A 24 6.55 -5.65 -5.21
C LEU A 24 6.62 -7.08 -5.76
N LEU A 25 6.29 -8.08 -4.93
CA LEU A 25 6.26 -9.48 -5.36
C LEU A 25 5.21 -9.71 -6.46
N LYS A 26 4.02 -9.11 -6.33
CA LYS A 26 2.98 -9.17 -7.38
C LYS A 26 3.42 -8.48 -8.67
N ALA A 27 4.19 -7.40 -8.58
CA ALA A 27 4.73 -6.72 -9.76
C ALA A 27 5.76 -7.60 -10.49
N ILE A 28 6.62 -8.29 -9.74
CA ILE A 28 7.60 -9.25 -10.28
C ILE A 28 6.90 -10.49 -10.86
N GLN A 29 5.89 -11.05 -10.19
CA GLN A 29 5.17 -12.23 -10.68
C GLN A 29 4.36 -11.98 -11.95
N ASN A 30 3.84 -10.77 -12.13
CA ASN A 30 3.16 -10.37 -13.36
C ASN A 30 4.15 -9.96 -14.47
N PHE A 31 5.46 -10.07 -14.22
CA PHE A 31 6.49 -9.70 -15.18
C PHE A 31 6.92 -10.90 -16.01
N ASP A 32 6.95 -10.75 -17.33
CA ASP A 32 7.51 -11.77 -18.23
C ASP A 32 9.04 -11.68 -18.20
N LEU A 33 9.65 -12.57 -17.42
CA LEU A 33 11.12 -12.66 -17.24
C LEU A 33 11.85 -13.13 -18.51
N SER A 34 11.15 -13.48 -19.59
CA SER A 34 11.78 -13.95 -20.84
C SER A 34 12.45 -12.82 -21.64
N HIS A 35 12.06 -11.56 -21.44
CA HIS A 35 12.60 -10.40 -22.16
C HIS A 35 12.89 -9.23 -21.18
N ILE A 36 14.02 -9.31 -20.48
CA ILE A 36 14.49 -8.23 -19.61
C ILE A 36 15.12 -7.14 -20.47
N ASP A 37 14.30 -6.17 -20.87
CA ASP A 37 14.73 -4.93 -21.50
C ASP A 37 14.55 -3.75 -20.52
N LEU A 38 15.34 -2.68 -20.66
CA LEU A 38 15.27 -1.49 -19.81
C LEU A 38 13.87 -0.85 -19.83
N ASN A 39 13.17 -0.97 -20.98
CA ASN A 39 11.80 -0.51 -21.15
C ASN A 39 10.82 -1.28 -20.26
N THR A 40 11.03 -2.60 -20.12
CA THR A 40 10.20 -3.47 -19.27
C THR A 40 10.39 -3.09 -17.80
N GLY A 41 11.63 -2.80 -17.35
CA GLY A 41 11.90 -2.34 -15.98
C GLY A 41 11.17 -1.04 -15.61
N PHE A 42 11.13 -0.07 -16.53
CA PHE A 42 10.33 1.16 -16.37
C PHE A 42 8.83 0.86 -16.27
N HIS A 43 8.33 -0.12 -17.03
CA HIS A 43 6.93 -0.52 -16.98
C HIS A 43 6.55 -1.14 -15.62
N LEU A 44 7.43 -1.94 -15.01
CA LEU A 44 7.22 -2.51 -13.67
C LEU A 44 7.17 -1.43 -12.59
N ILE A 45 8.10 -0.48 -12.63
CA ILE A 45 8.12 0.67 -11.70
C ILE A 45 6.85 1.50 -11.85
N GLY A 46 6.44 1.81 -13.09
CA GLY A 46 5.20 2.54 -13.36
C GLY A 46 3.96 1.81 -12.85
N ASN A 47 3.87 0.50 -13.08
CA ASN A 47 2.75 -0.31 -12.62
C ASN A 47 2.72 -0.43 -11.08
N PHE A 48 3.88 -0.52 -10.43
CA PHE A 48 3.99 -0.50 -8.97
C PHE A 48 3.40 0.79 -8.38
N PHE A 49 3.82 1.96 -8.88
CA PHE A 49 3.29 3.24 -8.40
C PHE A 49 1.79 3.38 -8.70
N TYR A 50 1.34 2.94 -9.87
CA TYR A 50 -0.07 2.95 -10.22
C TYR A 50 -0.92 2.11 -9.26
N LEU A 51 -0.55 0.84 -9.04
CA LEU A 51 -1.26 -0.06 -8.12
C LEU A 51 -1.20 0.45 -6.68
N PHE A 52 -0.04 0.95 -6.25
CA PHE A 52 0.15 1.49 -4.91
C PHE A 52 -0.78 2.68 -4.67
N THR A 53 -0.70 3.72 -5.51
CA THR A 53 -1.50 4.93 -5.35
C THR A 53 -3.00 4.66 -5.52
N ALA A 54 -3.40 3.86 -6.51
CA ALA A 54 -4.81 3.50 -6.71
C ALA A 54 -5.38 2.76 -5.49
N SER A 55 -4.63 1.80 -4.93
CA SER A 55 -5.05 1.05 -3.74
C SER A 55 -5.12 1.94 -2.50
N THR A 56 -4.16 2.85 -2.31
CA THR A 56 -4.19 3.82 -1.21
C THR A 56 -5.41 4.74 -1.30
N VAL A 57 -5.70 5.28 -2.49
CA VAL A 57 -6.88 6.16 -2.70
C VAL A 57 -8.17 5.40 -2.41
N LEU A 58 -8.32 4.18 -2.93
CA LEU A 58 -9.49 3.35 -2.65
C LEU A 58 -9.65 3.05 -1.16
N GLY A 59 -8.54 2.73 -0.47
CA GLY A 59 -8.53 2.50 0.97
C GLY A 59 -8.96 3.73 1.77
N VAL A 60 -8.44 4.92 1.42
CA VAL A 60 -8.81 6.20 2.05
C VAL A 60 -10.29 6.51 1.83
N LEU A 61 -10.79 6.36 0.60
CA LEU A 61 -12.19 6.62 0.28
C LEU A 61 -13.13 5.66 1.04
N ALA A 62 -12.81 4.37 1.06
CA ALA A 62 -13.57 3.38 1.80
C ALA A 62 -13.56 3.69 3.31
N GLY A 63 -12.39 4.02 3.88
CA GLY A 63 -12.26 4.37 5.29
C GLY A 63 -13.03 5.63 5.67
N LEU A 64 -12.98 6.67 4.84
CA LEU A 64 -13.76 7.90 5.04
C LEU A 64 -15.26 7.65 4.93
N LEU A 65 -15.70 6.82 3.97
CA LEU A 65 -17.09 6.42 3.83
C LEU A 65 -17.58 5.67 5.07
N SER A 66 -16.81 4.69 5.56
CA SER A 66 -17.12 3.96 6.79
C SER A 66 -17.19 4.90 7.99
N ALA A 67 -16.23 5.82 8.15
CA ALA A 67 -16.25 6.81 9.22
C ALA A 67 -17.48 7.72 9.16
N PHE A 68 -17.87 8.15 7.95
CA PHE A 68 -19.07 8.96 7.74
C PHE A 68 -20.36 8.21 8.11
N ILE A 69 -20.48 6.94 7.69
CA ILE A 69 -21.63 6.09 8.02
C ILE A 69 -21.74 5.91 9.53
N ILE A 70 -20.63 5.58 10.22
CA ILE A 70 -20.61 5.40 11.67
C ILE A 70 -21.01 6.71 12.37
N LYS A 71 -20.45 7.84 11.95
CA LYS A 71 -20.80 9.16 12.51
C LYS A 71 -22.30 9.46 12.37
N LYS A 72 -22.91 9.11 11.24
CA LYS A 72 -24.34 9.32 11.00
C LYS A 72 -25.23 8.36 11.80
N LEU A 73 -24.78 7.13 12.05
CA LEU A 73 -25.54 6.10 12.79
C LEU A 73 -25.42 6.24 14.32
N TYR A 74 -24.29 6.70 14.85
CA TYR A 74 -24.05 6.79 16.30
C TYR A 74 -24.46 8.14 16.91
N PHE A 75 -24.66 9.17 16.09
CA PHE A 75 -25.22 10.48 16.48
C PHE A 75 -26.66 10.69 15.96
N GLY A 76 -27.39 9.60 15.72
CA GLY A 76 -28.84 9.58 15.54
C GLY A 76 -29.55 9.28 16.85
#